data_AF-A0A9P0ZFI1-F1
#
_entry.id   AF-A0A9P0ZFI1-F1
#
_cell.length_a   1.000
_cell.length_b   1.000
_cell.length_c   1.000
_cell.angle_alpha   90.00
_cell.angle_beta   90.00
_cell.angle_gamma   90.00
#
_symmetry.space_group_name_H-M   'P 1'
#
loop_
_entity.id
_entity.type
_entity.pdbx_description
1 polymer ?
#
loop_
_entity_poly.entity_id
_entity_poly.type
_entity_poly.pdbx_seq_one_letter_code
_entity_poly.pdbx_strand_id
1 'polypeptide(L)'
;MGRKFFVGGNWKCNGTSEEVKKIVSTLNAGEVPPQDVVEVVVSPPYVFLPLVKGSLRPEFHVAAQNCWVKKGGAFTGEISAEMLVNLEIPWVILGHSERRLILGESDEVWGQSSLCSLSRFEGHCLCWRNT
;
A
#
# COMPACT_ATOMS: atom_id res chain seq x y z
N MET A 1 0.34 24.98 -8.27
CA MET A 1 1.43 23.97 -8.36
C MET A 1 1.02 22.89 -9.34
N GLY A 2 1.94 22.39 -10.16
CA GLY A 2 1.69 21.23 -11.00
C GLY A 2 1.57 19.95 -10.16
N ARG A 3 0.94 18.92 -10.72
CA ARG A 3 0.89 17.59 -10.09
C ARG A 3 2.30 16.98 -10.09
N LYS A 4 2.72 16.45 -8.95
CA LYS A 4 3.95 15.69 -8.80
C LYS A 4 3.83 14.35 -9.54
N PHE A 5 4.91 13.89 -10.18
CA PHE A 5 4.90 12.58 -10.83
C PHE A 5 4.86 11.49 -9.77
N PHE A 6 4.03 10.45 -9.96
CA PHE A 6 3.79 9.41 -8.98
C PHE A 6 3.98 8.03 -9.60
N VAL A 7 4.79 7.17 -8.97
CA VAL A 7 5.07 5.81 -9.43
C VAL A 7 4.76 4.82 -8.31
N GLY A 8 3.79 3.94 -8.57
CA GLY A 8 3.38 2.87 -7.65
C GLY A 8 3.81 1.49 -8.15
N GLY A 9 4.45 0.70 -7.29
CA GLY A 9 4.81 -0.69 -7.57
C GLY A 9 3.98 -1.67 -6.75
N ASN A 10 2.91 -2.23 -7.32
CA ASN A 10 2.11 -3.28 -6.68
C ASN A 10 2.72 -4.67 -6.92
N TRP A 11 3.21 -5.34 -5.86
CA TRP A 11 3.84 -6.66 -5.97
C TRP A 11 2.81 -7.79 -6.03
N LYS A 12 1.54 -7.50 -5.76
CA LYS A 12 0.44 -8.48 -5.67
C LYS A 12 0.80 -9.62 -4.72
N CYS A 13 0.25 -10.81 -4.94
CA CYS A 13 0.52 -12.01 -4.15
C CYS A 13 1.84 -12.71 -4.58
N ASN A 14 2.98 -11.99 -4.51
CA ASN A 14 4.29 -12.54 -4.88
C ASN A 14 5.36 -12.22 -3.83
N GLY A 15 6.37 -13.09 -3.77
CA GLY A 15 7.60 -12.87 -3.02
C GLY A 15 7.90 -13.96 -2.00
N THR A 16 9.17 -14.36 -1.94
CA THR A 16 9.77 -15.03 -0.79
C THR A 16 10.66 -14.06 -0.01
N SER A 17 11.07 -14.43 1.21
CA SER A 17 11.97 -13.58 2.03
C SER A 17 13.28 -13.21 1.31
N GLU A 18 13.83 -14.12 0.50
CA GLU A 18 15.06 -13.88 -0.26
C GLU A 18 14.81 -12.94 -1.45
N GLU A 19 13.73 -13.17 -2.19
CA GLU A 19 13.34 -12.32 -3.32
C GLU A 19 13.05 -10.90 -2.87
N VAL A 20 12.30 -10.72 -1.77
CA VAL A 20 11.97 -9.40 -1.23
C VAL A 20 13.24 -8.66 -0.80
N LYS A 21 14.18 -9.33 -0.13
CA LYS A 21 15.49 -8.73 0.21
C LYS A 21 16.25 -8.30 -1.03
N LYS A 22 16.24 -9.12 -2.08
CA LYS A 22 16.88 -8.80 -3.36
C LYS A 22 16.23 -7.59 -4.03
N ILE A 23 14.89 -7.55 -4.10
CA ILE A 23 14.13 -6.42 -4.65
C ILE A 23 14.47 -5.13 -3.90
N VAL A 24 14.41 -5.15 -2.57
CA VAL A 24 14.74 -3.98 -1.73
C VAL A 24 16.18 -3.53 -1.95
N SER A 25 17.14 -4.45 -2.01
CA SER A 25 18.55 -4.13 -2.30
C SER A 25 18.70 -3.44 -3.65
N THR A 26 18.04 -3.94 -4.70
CA THR A 26 18.04 -3.32 -6.03
C THR A 26 17.40 -1.92 -6.01
N LEU A 27 16.27 -1.74 -5.32
CA LEU A 27 15.61 -0.43 -5.19
C LEU A 27 16.49 0.58 -4.44
N ASN A 28 17.19 0.14 -3.39
CA ASN A 28 18.08 0.99 -2.62
C ASN A 28 19.33 1.42 -3.41
N ALA A 29 19.86 0.55 -4.28
CA ALA A 29 21.00 0.85 -5.13
C ALA A 29 20.65 1.67 -6.38
N GLY A 30 19.36 1.78 -6.72
CA GLY A 30 18.91 2.49 -7.92
C GLY A 30 19.06 4.01 -7.80
N GLU A 31 19.54 4.64 -8.87
CA GLU A 31 19.50 6.09 -9.04
C GLU A 31 18.13 6.51 -9.57
N VAL A 32 17.52 7.50 -8.91
CA VAL A 32 16.19 8.01 -9.25
C VAL A 32 16.17 9.53 -9.16
N PRO A 33 15.24 10.20 -9.86
CA PRO A 33 15.04 11.64 -9.71
C PRO A 33 14.74 12.01 -8.24
N PRO A 34 15.05 13.25 -7.82
CA PRO A 34 14.83 13.70 -6.46
C PRO A 34 13.36 13.73 -6.08
N GLN A 35 13.10 13.72 -4.77
CA GLN A 35 11.76 13.63 -4.20
C GLN A 35 10.86 14.82 -4.54
N ASP A 36 11.35 15.95 -5.01
CA ASP A 36 10.52 17.06 -5.48
C ASP A 36 9.96 16.81 -6.90
N VAL A 37 10.58 15.90 -7.67
CA VAL A 37 10.17 15.53 -9.02
C VAL A 37 9.25 14.31 -9.03
N VAL A 38 9.59 13.27 -8.27
CA VAL A 38 8.86 11.99 -8.26
C VAL A 38 8.57 11.51 -6.85
N GLU A 39 7.38 10.95 -6.66
CA GLU A 39 7.00 10.19 -5.49
C GLU A 39 6.89 8.70 -5.82
N VAL A 40 7.56 7.86 -5.04
CA VAL A 40 7.68 6.43 -5.28
C VAL A 40 7.07 5.66 -4.10
N VAL A 41 6.15 4.75 -4.42
CA VAL A 41 5.47 3.92 -3.43
C VAL A 41 5.51 2.45 -3.85
N VAL A 42 5.91 1.56 -2.95
CA VAL A 42 5.93 0.10 -3.18
C VAL A 42 4.94 -0.62 -2.29
N SER A 43 4.24 -1.62 -2.81
CA SER A 43 3.19 -2.34 -2.11
C SER A 43 3.44 -3.85 -2.05
N PRO A 44 4.19 -4.34 -1.03
CA PRO A 44 4.41 -5.75 -0.81
C PRO A 44 3.20 -6.46 -0.18
N PRO A 45 3.13 -7.80 -0.21
CA PRO A 45 2.21 -8.56 0.64
C PRO A 45 2.37 -8.21 2.12
N TYR A 46 1.28 -8.32 2.90
CA TYR A 46 1.24 -7.92 4.32
C TYR A 46 2.38 -8.51 5.17
N VAL A 47 2.70 -9.79 4.94
CA VAL A 47 3.74 -10.51 5.69
C VAL A 47 5.14 -9.93 5.50
N PHE A 48 5.35 -9.11 4.48
CA PHE A 48 6.62 -8.45 4.18
C PHE A 48 6.62 -6.95 4.50
N LEU A 49 5.50 -6.36 4.95
CA LEU A 49 5.42 -4.93 5.28
C LEU A 49 6.51 -4.50 6.30
N PRO A 50 6.73 -5.21 7.43
CA PRO A 50 7.75 -4.81 8.39
C PRO A 50 9.18 -4.91 7.83
N LEU A 51 9.46 -5.97 7.06
CA LEU A 51 10.76 -6.18 6.43
C LEU A 51 11.08 -5.05 5.44
N VAL A 52 10.13 -4.73 4.56
CA VAL A 52 10.31 -3.68 3.55
C VAL A 52 10.39 -2.31 4.22
N LYS A 53 9.51 -1.99 5.17
CA LYS A 53 9.55 -0.70 5.90
C LYS A 53 10.87 -0.49 6.65
N GLY A 54 11.44 -1.54 7.22
CA GLY A 54 12.70 -1.45 7.97
C GLY A 54 13.98 -1.43 7.12
N SER A 55 13.90 -1.78 5.84
CA SER A 55 15.09 -1.92 4.97
C SER A 55 15.06 -1.04 3.72
N LEU A 56 13.89 -0.50 3.33
CA LEU A 56 13.75 0.37 2.18
C LEU A 56 14.31 1.77 2.48
N ARG A 57 14.95 2.37 1.48
CA ARG A 57 15.45 3.74 1.55
C ARG A 57 14.33 4.73 1.95
N PRO A 58 14.62 5.75 2.78
CA PRO A 58 13.62 6.63 3.37
C PRO A 58 12.87 7.48 2.34
N GLU A 59 13.42 7.63 1.13
CA GLU A 59 12.80 8.42 0.08
C GLU A 59 11.58 7.73 -0.54
N PHE A 60 11.45 6.41 -0.37
CA PHE A 60 10.35 5.61 -0.90
C PHE A 60 9.37 5.27 0.21
N HIS A 61 8.08 5.25 -0.13
CA HIS A 61 7.05 4.89 0.83
C HIS A 61 6.55 3.45 0.62
N VAL A 62 6.02 2.87 1.69
CA VAL A 62 5.43 1.53 1.68
C VAL A 62 3.92 1.64 1.74
N ALA A 63 3.23 0.83 0.95
CA ALA A 63 1.78 0.72 0.94
C ALA A 63 1.30 -0.70 1.26
N ALA A 64 0.23 -0.81 2.03
CA ALA A 64 -0.53 -2.07 2.09
C ALA A 64 -1.34 -2.28 0.80
N GLN A 65 -1.58 -3.54 0.44
CA GLN A 65 -2.36 -3.88 -0.77
C GLN A 65 -3.88 -3.83 -0.57
N ASN A 66 -4.33 -3.79 0.68
CA ASN A 66 -5.72 -3.59 1.10
C ASN A 66 -5.75 -3.16 2.58
N CYS A 67 -6.92 -2.80 3.11
CA CYS A 67 -7.21 -2.79 4.53
C CYS A 67 -8.72 -2.93 4.80
N TRP A 68 -9.06 -3.20 6.06
CA TRP A 68 -10.43 -3.38 6.52
C TRP A 68 -11.26 -2.09 6.46
N VAL A 69 -12.56 -2.25 6.22
CA VAL A 69 -13.55 -1.16 6.06
C VAL A 69 -13.85 -0.36 7.34
N LYS A 70 -13.53 -0.92 8.51
CA LYS A 70 -13.99 -0.41 9.82
C LYS A 70 -12.86 -0.46 10.84
N LYS A 71 -13.15 0.01 12.06
CA LYS A 71 -12.30 -0.23 13.23
C LYS A 71 -12.09 -1.74 13.41
N GLY A 72 -10.90 -2.13 13.85
CA GLY A 72 -10.54 -3.49 14.21
C GLY A 72 -11.46 -4.09 15.27
N GLY A 73 -11.53 -5.42 15.28
CA GLY A 73 -12.47 -6.19 16.08
C GLY A 73 -12.47 -7.65 15.67
N ALA A 74 -13.61 -8.33 15.79
CA ALA A 74 -13.78 -9.74 15.47
C ALA A 74 -13.85 -9.99 13.94
N PHE A 75 -12.77 -9.71 13.23
CA PHE A 75 -12.62 -9.85 11.78
C PHE A 75 -11.39 -10.71 11.45
N THR A 76 -11.51 -12.02 11.65
CA THR A 76 -10.40 -12.97 11.47
C THR A 76 -9.82 -12.88 10.06
N GLY A 77 -8.50 -12.63 9.97
CA GLY A 77 -7.76 -12.55 8.71
C GLY A 77 -7.67 -11.15 8.10
N GLU A 78 -8.44 -10.19 8.60
CA GLU A 78 -8.41 -8.80 8.10
C GLU A 78 -7.35 -7.96 8.81
N ILE A 79 -6.85 -6.94 8.11
CA ILE A 79 -5.87 -5.98 8.62
C ILE A 79 -6.52 -4.59 8.67
N SER A 80 -6.64 -3.99 9.84
CA SER A 80 -7.28 -2.69 9.98
C SER A 80 -6.35 -1.51 9.66
N ALA A 81 -6.95 -0.37 9.29
CA ALA A 81 -6.20 0.84 8.99
C ALA A 81 -5.33 1.29 10.18
N GLU A 82 -5.83 1.17 11.42
CA GLU A 82 -5.05 1.53 12.61
C GLU A 82 -3.85 0.60 12.87
N MET A 83 -3.91 -0.67 12.46
CA MET A 83 -2.74 -1.56 12.53
C MET A 83 -1.64 -1.09 11.57
N LEU A 84 -2.02 -0.68 10.35
CA LEU A 84 -1.09 -0.17 9.36
C LEU A 84 -0.46 1.16 9.78
N VAL A 85 -1.26 2.08 10.33
CA VAL A 85 -0.76 3.34 10.90
C VAL A 85 0.20 3.07 12.06
N ASN A 86 -0.11 2.09 12.93
CA ASN A 86 0.80 1.70 14.01
C ASN A 86 2.14 1.12 13.51
N LEU A 87 2.13 0.45 12.36
CA LEU A 87 3.34 -0.04 11.67
C LEU A 87 4.03 1.04 10.82
N GLU A 88 3.61 2.30 10.93
CA GLU A 88 4.12 3.41 10.12
C GLU A 88 4.02 3.15 8.61
N ILE A 89 2.97 2.48 8.16
CA ILE A 89 2.70 2.26 6.73
C ILE A 89 1.80 3.40 6.25
N PRO A 90 2.33 4.39 5.52
CA PRO A 90 1.57 5.60 5.20
C PRO A 90 0.54 5.41 4.09
N TRP A 91 0.67 4.38 3.25
CA TRP A 91 -0.20 4.22 2.07
C TRP A 91 -1.01 2.91 2.11
N VAL A 92 -2.13 2.91 1.40
CA VAL A 92 -2.91 1.70 1.12
C VAL A 92 -3.50 1.75 -0.28
N ILE A 93 -3.48 0.60 -0.97
CA ILE A 93 -4.21 0.38 -2.22
C ILE A 93 -5.62 -0.11 -1.87
N LEU A 94 -6.65 0.51 -2.44
CA LEU A 94 -8.04 0.08 -2.27
C LEU A 94 -8.76 -0.04 -3.60
N GLY A 95 -9.64 -1.03 -3.72
CA GLY A 95 -10.48 -1.24 -4.91
C GLY A 95 -9.73 -1.79 -6.11
N HIS A 96 -8.61 -2.48 -5.90
CA HIS A 96 -7.85 -3.12 -6.97
C HIS A 96 -8.76 -4.06 -7.78
N SER A 97 -8.58 -4.13 -9.10
CA SER A 97 -9.46 -4.90 -10.00
C SER A 97 -9.57 -6.37 -9.60
N GLU A 98 -8.47 -7.00 -9.16
CA GLU A 98 -8.48 -8.37 -8.64
C GLU A 98 -9.39 -8.54 -7.43
N ARG A 99 -9.49 -7.55 -6.53
CA ARG A 99 -10.41 -7.62 -5.38
C ARG A 99 -11.87 -7.52 -5.82
N ARG A 100 -12.16 -6.64 -6.78
CA ARG A 100 -13.51 -6.45 -7.32
C ARG A 100 -13.97 -7.67 -8.12
N LEU A 101 -13.14 -8.12 -9.07
CA LEU A 101 -13.49 -9.14 -10.05
C LEU A 101 -13.37 -10.57 -9.51
N ILE A 102 -12.36 -10.85 -8.67
CA ILE A 102 -12.09 -12.22 -8.18
C ILE A 102 -12.66 -12.40 -6.76
N LEU A 103 -12.50 -11.41 -5.88
CA LEU A 103 -12.96 -11.50 -4.49
C LEU A 103 -14.36 -10.90 -4.27
N GLY A 104 -14.99 -10.33 -5.32
CA GLY A 104 -16.35 -9.81 -5.25
C GLY A 104 -16.52 -8.56 -4.38
N GLU A 105 -15.47 -7.75 -4.23
CA GLU A 105 -15.54 -6.50 -3.45
C GLU A 105 -16.52 -5.50 -4.10
N SER A 106 -17.64 -5.21 -3.43
CA SER A 106 -18.66 -4.28 -3.93
C SER A 106 -18.22 -2.82 -3.83
N ASP A 107 -18.87 -1.96 -4.62
CA ASP A 107 -18.64 -0.51 -4.56
C ASP A 107 -18.93 0.08 -3.18
N GLU A 108 -19.90 -0.49 -2.44
CA GLU A 108 -20.24 -0.03 -1.10
C GLU A 108 -19.14 -0.38 -0.09
N VAL A 109 -18.61 -1.60 -0.16
CA VAL A 109 -17.47 -2.05 0.66
C VAL A 109 -16.25 -1.21 0.34
N TRP A 110 -15.94 -1.01 -0.94
CA TRP A 110 -14.83 -0.13 -1.36
C TRP A 110 -15.00 1.31 -0.85
N GLY A 111 -16.21 1.86 -0.93
CA GLY A 111 -16.50 3.21 -0.45
C GLY A 111 -16.29 3.33 1.06
N GLN A 112 -16.73 2.33 1.83
CA GLN A 112 -16.49 2.28 3.27
C GLN A 112 -15.01 2.17 3.63
N SER A 113 -14.25 1.30 2.94
CA SER A 113 -12.79 1.22 3.13
C SER A 113 -12.11 2.53 2.78
N SER A 114 -12.49 3.17 1.67
CA SER A 114 -11.90 4.43 1.24
C SER A 114 -12.14 5.54 2.27
N LEU A 115 -13.35 5.65 2.80
CA LEU A 115 -13.69 6.62 3.86
C LEU A 115 -12.94 6.33 5.16
N CYS A 116 -12.88 5.06 5.57
CA CYS A 116 -12.15 4.66 6.78
C CYS A 116 -10.66 4.99 6.64
N SER A 117 -10.06 4.67 5.50
CA SER A 117 -8.65 4.95 5.22
C SER A 117 -8.36 6.44 5.15
N LEU A 118 -9.17 7.23 4.46
CA LEU A 118 -8.96 8.69 4.40
C LEU A 118 -8.99 9.35 5.79
N SER A 119 -9.78 8.81 6.73
CA SER A 119 -9.81 9.30 8.10
C SER A 119 -8.57 8.94 8.94
N ARG A 120 -7.72 8.01 8.46
CA ARG A 120 -6.61 7.43 9.21
C ARG A 120 -5.24 7.67 8.59
N PHE A 121 -5.14 7.73 7.26
CA PHE A 121 -3.89 7.88 6.52
C PHE A 121 -3.61 9.32 6.05
N GLU A 122 -4.26 10.33 6.63
CA GLU A 122 -4.05 11.76 6.31
C GLU A 122 -4.12 12.09 4.79
N GLY A 123 -4.87 11.30 4.01
CA GLY A 123 -5.02 11.48 2.56
C GLY A 123 -4.11 10.60 1.68
N HIS A 124 -3.22 9.81 2.26
CA HIS A 124 -2.34 8.86 1.55
C HIS A 124 -3.08 7.55 1.21
N CYS A 125 -3.96 7.60 0.21
CA CYS A 125 -4.71 6.43 -0.25
C CYS A 125 -4.70 6.32 -1.77
N LEU A 126 -4.21 5.20 -2.30
CA LEU A 126 -4.25 4.88 -3.72
C LEU A 126 -5.54 4.12 -4.02
N CYS A 127 -6.57 4.85 -4.41
CA CYS A 127 -7.80 4.24 -4.87
C CYS A 127 -7.70 3.92 -6.36
N TRP A 128 -7.79 2.64 -6.71
CA TRP A 128 -8.00 2.26 -8.09
C TRP A 128 -9.50 2.13 -8.36
N ARG A 129 -9.98 2.91 -9.33
CA ARG A 129 -11.31 2.76 -9.91
C ARG A 129 -11.11 2.48 -11.38
N ASN A 130 -10.70 1.26 -11.70
CA ASN A 130 -10.87 0.77 -13.06
C ASN A 130 -12.29 0.24 -13.17
N THR A 131 -12.96 0.64 -14.26
CA THR A 131 -14.31 0.29 -14.68
C THR A 131 -14.59 -1.20 -14.61
#